data_AF-A0A8W8MST1-F1
#
_entry.id   AF-A0A8W8MST1-F1
#
_cell.length_a   1.000
_cell.length_b   1.000
_cell.length_c   1.000
_cell.angle_alpha   90.00
_cell.angle_beta   90.00
_cell.angle_gamma   90.00
#
_symmetry.space_group_name_H-M   'P 1'
#
loop_
_entity.id
_entity.type
_entity.pdbx_description
1 polymer ?
#
loop_
_entity_poly.entity_id
_entity_poly.type
_entity_poly.pdbx_seq_one_letter_code
_entity_poly.pdbx_strand_id
1 'polypeptide(L)'
;MDLTMSSVFLLLLPIWTALVSAGVDDMWDGLNIKFGKHRPLPKRKEDAEKENYKRQNDICRTDNYHGFLYRLEDDSKLLPIYDLNGYLSGIQAIIPSDMKGYNSFNESIELPPHEIMPPVLVGKSDIQTYTITAYFKHPQLLCSPTYLSNVPTGKGLYIQTGYDPIKHHEQIPLEAKNLSSLWKKALCLTTMGTHYFYNVSRDMQCERLYPVFLMYDSEGQLAAFGWSFQGEPYEGPNSIVSWYQIRPETFYFIFDVNQLPPCMLNPNFRVFGVHIWLQNHNKTNMRCNPPSTPAPQPRTTVTYKEPHSGSGAGPNEDKLGFEQSDKDQIVKNRRSDNIQPPLSNKKSGTNSAVPNSLNKCLFLFVFVLRTILSQFSVQNV
;
A
#
# COMPACT_ATOMS: atom_id res chain seq x y z
N MET A 1 -16.56 84.68 -4.31
CA MET A 1 -17.69 84.28 -3.45
C MET A 1 -18.77 83.74 -4.38
N ASP A 2 -19.04 82.45 -4.55
CA ASP A 2 -18.43 81.21 -4.07
C ASP A 2 -18.74 80.13 -5.12
N LEU A 3 -17.75 79.27 -5.36
CA LEU A 3 -17.78 78.07 -6.19
C LEU A 3 -18.14 76.87 -5.31
N THR A 4 -19.01 75.96 -5.78
CA THR A 4 -18.91 74.49 -5.57
C THR A 4 -19.95 73.79 -6.45
N MET A 5 -19.56 73.11 -7.53
CA MET A 5 -19.21 71.67 -7.63
C MET A 5 -20.36 70.74 -7.21
N SER A 6 -21.11 70.17 -8.17
CA SER A 6 -20.81 68.94 -8.92
C SER A 6 -21.19 67.66 -8.16
N SER A 7 -22.46 67.24 -8.32
CA SER A 7 -22.96 65.93 -7.87
C SER A 7 -22.51 64.84 -8.85
N VAL A 8 -21.33 64.25 -8.59
CA VAL A 8 -20.86 63.04 -9.25
C VAL A 8 -21.48 61.84 -8.55
N PHE A 9 -22.19 61.03 -9.32
CA PHE A 9 -22.67 59.69 -8.98
C PHE A 9 -21.52 58.82 -8.45
N LEU A 10 -21.60 58.38 -7.19
CA LEU A 10 -20.76 57.31 -6.64
C LEU A 10 -21.65 56.08 -6.40
N LEU A 11 -21.81 55.28 -7.45
CA LEU A 11 -22.28 53.90 -7.36
C LEU A 11 -21.20 53.08 -6.65
N LEU A 12 -21.36 52.88 -5.35
CA LEU A 12 -20.62 51.88 -4.60
C LEU A 12 -21.14 50.49 -5.01
N LEU A 13 -20.54 49.92 -6.05
CA LEU A 13 -20.61 48.48 -6.27
C LEU A 13 -19.82 47.80 -5.15
N PRO A 14 -20.42 46.90 -4.33
CA PRO A 14 -19.63 45.98 -3.55
C PRO A 14 -18.94 45.04 -4.54
N ILE A 15 -17.67 45.30 -4.83
CA ILE A 15 -16.79 44.30 -5.43
C ILE A 15 -16.66 43.21 -4.36
N TRP A 16 -17.61 42.28 -4.37
CA TRP A 16 -17.42 40.96 -3.79
C TRP A 16 -16.24 40.36 -4.55
N THR A 17 -15.05 40.53 -4.00
CA THR A 17 -13.92 39.67 -4.32
C THR A 17 -14.33 38.27 -3.90
N ALA A 18 -14.96 37.54 -4.81
CA ALA A 18 -14.89 36.10 -4.81
C ALA A 18 -13.41 35.75 -4.99
N LEU A 19 -12.68 35.68 -3.86
CA LEU A 19 -11.55 34.78 -3.76
C LEU A 19 -12.15 33.39 -3.92
N VAL A 20 -12.34 32.98 -5.18
CA VAL A 20 -12.37 31.57 -5.52
C VAL A 20 -10.98 31.10 -5.14
N SER A 21 -10.85 30.51 -3.95
CA SER A 21 -9.71 29.64 -3.71
C SER A 21 -9.87 28.56 -4.76
N ALA A 22 -9.10 28.67 -5.84
CA ALA A 22 -8.78 27.53 -6.66
C ALA A 22 -7.99 26.60 -5.72
N GLY A 23 -8.72 25.84 -4.92
CA GLY A 23 -8.17 24.73 -4.18
C GLY A 23 -7.52 23.85 -5.23
N VAL A 24 -6.19 23.83 -5.23
CA VAL A 24 -5.45 22.90 -6.06
C VAL A 24 -5.91 21.53 -5.59
N ASP A 25 -6.67 20.85 -6.45
CA ASP A 25 -7.28 19.53 -6.24
C ASP A 25 -6.16 18.47 -6.27
N ASP A 26 -5.27 18.55 -5.27
CA ASP A 26 -3.95 17.89 -5.25
C ASP A 26 -3.91 16.69 -4.29
N MET A 27 -5.06 16.34 -3.69
CA MET A 27 -5.21 15.17 -2.81
C MET A 27 -6.15 14.14 -3.44
N TRP A 28 -5.97 12.88 -3.04
CA TRP A 28 -6.85 11.78 -3.42
C TRP A 28 -8.25 11.97 -2.80
N ASP A 29 -9.21 12.47 -3.58
CA ASP A 29 -10.49 12.95 -3.02
C ASP A 29 -11.48 11.89 -2.58
N GLY A 30 -11.26 10.64 -2.96
CA GLY A 30 -12.18 9.55 -2.67
C GLY A 30 -11.52 8.37 -2.01
N LEU A 31 -10.54 8.62 -1.14
CA LEU A 31 -9.76 7.53 -0.57
C LEU A 31 -10.65 6.56 0.21
N ASN A 32 -10.73 5.31 -0.25
CA ASN A 32 -11.62 4.30 0.29
C ASN A 32 -10.92 2.96 0.50
N ILE A 33 -11.25 2.29 1.59
CA ILE A 33 -10.62 1.03 1.98
C ILE A 33 -11.58 -0.18 1.92
N LYS A 34 -12.79 -0.01 1.38
CA LYS A 34 -13.78 -1.08 1.29
C LYS A 34 -14.50 -1.08 -0.05
N PHE A 35 -14.36 -2.18 -0.78
CA PHE A 35 -15.11 -2.42 -2.00
C PHE A 35 -16.61 -2.64 -1.72
N GLY A 36 -17.48 -2.08 -2.56
CA GLY A 36 -18.93 -2.23 -2.48
C GLY A 36 -19.62 -1.38 -1.41
N LYS A 37 -19.10 -1.34 -0.18
CA LYS A 37 -19.62 -0.47 0.91
C LYS A 37 -18.58 0.60 1.23
N HIS A 38 -18.72 1.77 0.59
CA HIS A 38 -17.82 2.91 0.74
C HIS A 38 -17.51 3.21 2.21
N ARG A 39 -16.24 3.07 2.61
CA ARG A 39 -15.70 3.53 3.90
C ARG A 39 -14.54 4.50 3.66
N PRO A 40 -14.83 5.81 3.57
CA PRO A 40 -13.78 6.79 3.32
C PRO A 40 -12.87 6.88 4.54
N LEU A 41 -11.57 7.10 4.32
CA LEU A 41 -10.70 7.48 5.43
C LEU A 41 -10.88 8.96 5.76
N PRO A 42 -10.85 9.35 7.05
CA PRO A 42 -10.87 10.75 7.43
C PRO A 42 -9.70 11.50 6.76
N LYS A 43 -9.99 12.60 6.06
CA LYS A 43 -8.95 13.40 5.39
C LYS A 43 -8.11 14.19 6.40
N ARG A 44 -8.68 14.48 7.56
CA ARG A 44 -8.13 15.29 8.65
C ARG A 44 -7.93 14.44 9.89
N LYS A 45 -6.83 14.64 10.61
CA LYS A 45 -6.60 13.96 11.90
C LYS A 45 -7.70 14.28 12.91
N GLU A 46 -8.23 15.51 12.88
CA GLU A 46 -9.29 15.93 13.80
C GLU A 46 -10.59 15.15 13.56
N ASP A 47 -10.86 14.78 12.31
CA ASP A 47 -12.03 13.96 11.97
C ASP A 47 -11.78 12.49 12.32
N ALA A 48 -10.55 12.01 12.16
CA ALA A 48 -10.15 10.68 12.65
C ALA A 48 -10.37 10.54 14.16
N GLU A 49 -9.98 11.55 14.94
CA GLU A 49 -10.15 11.56 16.39
C GLU A 49 -11.63 11.54 16.79
N LYS A 50 -12.50 12.29 16.07
CA LYS A 50 -13.97 12.21 16.25
C LYS A 50 -14.54 10.84 15.89
N GLU A 51 -13.91 10.15 14.95
CA GLU A 51 -14.24 8.77 14.56
C GLU A 51 -13.54 7.71 15.43
N ASN A 52 -13.01 8.09 16.60
CA ASN A 52 -12.35 7.22 17.58
C ASN A 52 -11.02 6.61 17.13
N TYR A 53 -10.39 7.14 16.10
CA TYR A 53 -9.00 6.79 15.82
C TYR A 53 -8.09 7.40 16.88
N LYS A 54 -7.23 6.57 17.45
CA LYS A 54 -6.24 6.95 18.45
C LYS A 54 -4.86 7.03 17.81
N ARG A 55 -4.15 8.12 18.05
CA ARG A 55 -2.76 8.30 17.64
C ARG A 55 -1.86 7.26 18.32
N GLN A 56 -0.90 6.71 17.57
CA GLN A 56 -0.03 5.60 18.03
C GLN A 56 1.42 6.03 18.30
N ASN A 57 1.84 7.22 17.87
CA ASN A 57 3.22 7.70 18.00
C ASN A 57 3.29 9.22 18.22
N ASP A 58 4.23 9.65 19.05
CA ASP A 58 4.43 11.07 19.38
C ASP A 58 5.36 11.80 18.40
N ILE A 59 6.24 11.07 17.72
CA ILE A 59 7.26 11.61 16.84
C ILE A 59 6.87 11.37 15.39
N CYS A 60 6.82 12.43 14.58
CA CYS A 60 6.49 12.31 13.15
C CYS A 60 7.57 11.57 12.37
N ARG A 61 8.84 11.92 12.58
CA ARG A 61 9.98 11.34 11.88
C ARG A 61 10.56 10.20 12.72
N THR A 62 10.22 8.97 12.37
CA THR A 62 10.82 7.77 12.99
C THR A 62 11.88 7.17 12.06
N ASP A 63 12.69 6.25 12.59
CA ASP A 63 13.70 5.53 11.80
C ASP A 63 13.10 4.58 10.74
N ASN A 64 11.80 4.26 10.85
CA ASN A 64 11.17 3.21 10.05
C ASN A 64 10.03 3.73 9.16
N TYR A 65 9.45 4.89 9.46
CA TYR A 65 8.35 5.50 8.72
C TYR A 65 8.21 6.98 9.13
N HIS A 66 7.62 7.78 8.26
CA HIS A 66 7.26 9.16 8.55
C HIS A 66 5.74 9.34 8.72
N GLY A 67 5.36 10.31 9.53
CA GLY A 67 3.97 10.69 9.81
C GLY A 67 3.45 10.18 11.15
N PHE A 68 2.21 10.56 11.45
CA PHE A 68 1.49 10.13 12.64
C PHE A 68 0.51 9.02 12.28
N LEU A 69 0.72 7.83 12.84
CA LEU A 69 -0.15 6.68 12.71
C LEU A 69 -1.36 6.83 13.62
N TYR A 70 -2.52 6.53 13.07
CA TYR A 70 -3.77 6.50 13.78
C TYR A 70 -4.38 5.11 13.65
N ARG A 71 -4.90 4.57 14.75
CA ARG A 71 -5.48 3.23 14.82
C ARG A 71 -6.88 3.31 15.38
N LEU A 72 -7.80 2.57 14.78
CA LEU A 72 -9.14 2.36 15.32
C LEU A 72 -9.10 1.13 16.23
N GLU A 73 -9.62 1.23 17.45
CA GLU A 73 -9.39 0.22 18.52
C GLU A 73 -9.80 -1.20 18.12
N ASP A 74 -10.90 -1.34 17.38
CA ASP A 74 -11.42 -2.62 16.88
C ASP A 74 -10.88 -3.02 15.49
N ASP A 75 -10.02 -2.20 14.87
CA ASP A 75 -9.43 -2.47 13.56
C ASP A 75 -7.96 -2.03 13.47
N SER A 76 -7.08 -3.02 13.63
CA SER A 76 -5.63 -2.83 13.57
C SER A 76 -5.04 -3.10 12.17
N LYS A 77 -5.85 -3.46 11.17
CA LYS A 77 -5.34 -3.93 9.87
C LYS A 77 -4.76 -2.80 9.03
N LEU A 78 -5.43 -1.65 9.01
CA LEU A 78 -5.03 -0.47 8.25
C LEU A 78 -4.96 0.76 9.15
N LEU A 79 -3.82 1.44 9.11
CA LEU A 79 -3.51 2.61 9.90
C LEU A 79 -3.35 3.81 8.96
N PRO A 80 -4.27 4.78 8.96
CA PRO A 80 -4.03 6.05 8.27
C PRO A 80 -2.81 6.78 8.86
N ILE A 81 -2.03 7.38 7.97
CA ILE A 81 -0.87 8.21 8.31
C ILE A 81 -1.21 9.66 8.02
N TYR A 82 -1.12 10.52 9.03
CA TYR A 82 -1.28 11.97 8.87
C TYR A 82 0.08 12.68 8.89
N ASP A 83 0.20 13.75 8.11
CA ASP A 83 1.37 14.62 8.17
C ASP A 83 1.35 15.55 9.40
N LEU A 84 2.41 16.36 9.54
CA LEU A 84 2.55 17.35 10.59
C LEU A 84 1.39 18.38 10.63
N ASN A 85 0.76 18.62 9.48
CA ASN A 85 -0.33 19.56 9.29
C ASN A 85 -1.73 18.93 9.52
N GLY A 86 -1.78 17.63 9.81
CA GLY A 86 -3.00 16.89 10.06
C GLY A 86 -3.74 16.40 8.81
N TYR A 87 -3.11 16.36 7.64
CA TYR A 87 -3.70 15.81 6.41
C TYR A 87 -3.30 14.35 6.21
N LEU A 88 -4.27 13.54 5.77
CA LEU A 88 -4.05 12.17 5.36
C LEU A 88 -2.99 12.12 4.24
N SER A 89 -1.88 11.45 4.53
CA SER A 89 -0.67 11.47 3.70
C SER A 89 -0.11 10.08 3.42
N GLY A 90 -0.73 9.04 3.96
CA GLY A 90 -0.36 7.66 3.67
C GLY A 90 -1.26 6.66 4.40
N ILE A 91 -0.93 5.38 4.23
CA ILE A 91 -1.59 4.27 4.89
C ILE A 91 -0.54 3.18 5.15
N GLN A 92 -0.62 2.55 6.31
CA GLN A 92 0.19 1.39 6.67
C GLN A 92 -0.74 0.22 6.96
N ALA A 93 -0.39 -0.98 6.47
CA ALA A 93 -1.07 -2.20 6.85
C ALA A 93 -0.21 -3.01 7.83
N ILE A 94 -0.86 -3.61 8.83
CA ILE A 94 -0.24 -4.63 9.69
C ILE A 94 -0.56 -6.00 9.11
N ILE A 95 0.50 -6.77 8.88
CA ILE A 95 0.44 -8.13 8.36
C ILE A 95 0.64 -9.08 9.55
N PRO A 96 -0.29 -10.03 9.78
CA PRO A 96 -0.14 -11.02 10.86
C PRO A 96 1.13 -11.86 10.68
N SER A 97 1.79 -12.20 11.79
CA SER A 97 3.09 -12.90 11.79
C SER A 97 3.00 -14.41 11.89
N ASP A 98 1.81 -14.95 12.14
CA ASP A 98 1.52 -16.35 12.46
C ASP A 98 0.72 -17.04 11.34
N MET A 99 0.78 -16.51 10.13
CA MET A 99 0.02 -17.04 9.01
C MET A 99 0.69 -18.30 8.45
N LYS A 100 -0.14 -19.26 8.04
CA LYS A 100 0.28 -20.43 7.27
C LYS A 100 0.10 -20.14 5.77
N GLY A 101 1.10 -20.52 4.98
CA GLY A 101 1.08 -20.52 3.52
C GLY A 101 1.67 -21.80 2.94
N TYR A 102 1.94 -21.78 1.64
CA TYR A 102 2.52 -22.86 0.86
C TYR A 102 3.67 -22.36 -0.03
N ASN A 103 4.83 -23.01 0.07
CA ASN A 103 5.96 -22.71 -0.81
C ASN A 103 5.79 -23.30 -2.21
N SER A 104 6.79 -23.06 -3.06
CA SER A 104 6.85 -23.56 -4.44
C SER A 104 6.84 -25.10 -4.55
N PHE A 105 7.11 -25.81 -3.46
CA PHE A 105 7.09 -27.27 -3.35
C PHE A 105 5.80 -27.81 -2.72
N ASN A 106 4.79 -26.96 -2.52
CA ASN A 106 3.52 -27.29 -1.86
C ASN A 106 3.66 -27.70 -0.38
N GLU A 107 4.74 -27.31 0.27
CA GLU A 107 4.95 -27.53 1.70
C GLU A 107 4.39 -26.35 2.49
N SER A 108 3.81 -26.64 3.66
CA SER A 108 3.31 -25.57 4.52
C SER A 108 4.47 -24.78 5.13
N ILE A 109 4.40 -23.45 5.01
CA ILE A 109 5.39 -22.52 5.55
C ILE A 109 4.72 -21.45 6.42
N GLU A 110 5.50 -20.80 7.28
CA GLU A 110 5.08 -19.60 7.99
C GLU A 110 5.30 -18.35 7.13
N LEU A 111 4.34 -17.43 7.20
CA LEU A 111 4.33 -16.18 6.45
C LEU A 111 4.17 -14.98 7.38
N PRO A 112 4.84 -13.85 7.06
CA PRO A 112 5.88 -13.68 6.05
C PRO A 112 7.12 -14.57 6.30
N PRO A 113 7.84 -15.00 5.24
CA PRO A 113 9.02 -15.83 5.42
C PRO A 113 10.10 -15.09 6.23
N HIS A 114 10.98 -15.85 6.89
CA HIS A 114 12.11 -15.29 7.65
C HIS A 114 12.98 -14.32 6.82
N GLU A 115 13.12 -14.60 5.53
CA GLU A 115 13.67 -13.65 4.55
C GLU A 115 12.59 -12.63 4.16
N ILE A 116 12.52 -11.56 4.92
CA ILE A 116 11.52 -10.51 4.70
C ILE A 116 11.87 -9.78 3.41
N MET A 117 10.91 -9.76 2.49
CA MET A 117 11.06 -9.10 1.21
C MET A 117 10.45 -7.71 1.24
N PRO A 118 11.20 -6.66 0.85
CA PRO A 118 10.62 -5.37 0.50
C PRO A 118 9.40 -5.55 -0.41
N PRO A 119 8.30 -4.81 -0.18
CA PRO A 119 8.13 -3.68 0.73
C PRO A 119 7.67 -4.05 2.15
N VAL A 120 7.67 -5.33 2.52
CA VAL A 120 7.34 -5.75 3.89
C VAL A 120 8.51 -5.43 4.82
N LEU A 121 8.22 -4.82 5.96
CA LEU A 121 9.20 -4.41 6.97
C LEU A 121 8.83 -4.94 8.35
N VAL A 122 9.84 -5.25 9.17
CA VAL A 122 9.63 -5.59 10.60
C VAL A 122 9.32 -4.33 11.39
N GLY A 123 8.19 -4.32 12.09
CA GLY A 123 7.89 -3.36 13.14
C GLY A 123 8.76 -3.58 14.37
N LYS A 124 9.31 -2.51 14.93
CA LYS A 124 10.07 -2.52 16.19
C LYS A 124 9.09 -2.48 17.38
N SER A 125 8.45 -3.60 17.71
CA SER A 125 7.65 -3.78 18.93
C SER A 125 8.00 -5.09 19.62
N ASP A 126 7.63 -5.25 20.90
CA ASP A 126 7.87 -6.48 21.69
C ASP A 126 7.23 -7.73 21.04
N ILE A 127 6.21 -7.52 20.21
CA ILE A 127 5.63 -8.51 19.32
C ILE A 127 6.16 -8.25 17.91
N GLN A 128 6.71 -9.28 17.26
CA GLN A 128 7.12 -9.19 15.87
C GLN A 128 5.90 -8.89 15.00
N THR A 129 5.82 -7.68 14.48
CA THR A 129 4.78 -7.26 13.55
C THR A 129 5.40 -7.00 12.19
N TYR A 130 4.67 -7.30 11.12
CA TYR A 130 5.09 -6.99 9.77
C TYR A 130 4.24 -5.85 9.24
N THR A 131 4.86 -4.93 8.50
CA THR A 131 4.18 -3.75 8.00
C THR A 131 4.49 -3.53 6.53
N ILE A 132 3.54 -2.92 5.82
CA ILE A 132 3.73 -2.39 4.47
C ILE A 132 3.13 -1.00 4.43
N THR A 133 3.81 -0.06 3.79
CA THR A 133 3.45 1.36 3.86
C THR A 133 3.39 1.98 2.46
N ALA A 134 2.32 2.72 2.21
CA ALA A 134 2.18 3.60 1.06
C ALA A 134 2.01 5.06 1.51
N TYR A 135 2.65 5.98 0.80
CA TYR A 135 2.48 7.41 0.98
C TYR A 135 1.79 8.04 -0.22
N PHE A 136 0.92 9.02 0.05
CA PHE A 136 0.14 9.74 -0.97
C PHE A 136 0.81 11.03 -1.46
N LYS A 137 1.95 11.33 -0.86
CA LYS A 137 2.86 12.41 -1.22
C LYS A 137 4.28 12.01 -0.82
N HIS A 138 5.28 12.72 -1.32
CA HIS A 138 6.67 12.32 -1.08
C HIS A 138 7.01 12.30 0.43
N PRO A 139 7.65 11.22 0.96
CA PRO A 139 7.92 11.05 2.41
C PRO A 139 8.67 12.19 3.11
N GLN A 140 9.49 12.93 2.36
CA GLN A 140 10.20 14.12 2.86
C GLN A 140 9.28 15.24 3.34
N LEU A 141 8.05 15.31 2.81
CA LEU A 141 7.09 16.39 3.07
C LEU A 141 6.19 16.11 4.28
N LEU A 142 6.20 14.90 4.85
CA LEU A 142 5.27 14.52 5.92
C LEU A 142 5.56 15.23 7.24
N CYS A 143 6.84 15.42 7.56
CA CYS A 143 7.27 15.93 8.87
C CYS A 143 7.95 17.30 8.78
N SER A 144 7.78 18.01 7.66
CA SER A 144 8.30 19.35 7.51
C SER A 144 7.25 20.38 7.97
N PRO A 145 7.61 21.35 8.83
CA PRO A 145 6.72 22.44 9.21
C PRO A 145 6.49 23.44 8.07
N THR A 146 7.27 23.34 6.99
CA THR A 146 7.12 24.22 5.82
C THR A 146 5.90 23.80 5.02
N TYR A 147 4.75 24.37 5.37
CA TYR A 147 3.79 24.81 4.36
C TYR A 147 4.54 25.80 3.46
N LEU A 148 5.21 25.30 2.43
CA LEU A 148 5.48 26.20 1.31
C LEU A 148 4.11 26.42 0.70
N SER A 149 3.52 27.58 0.96
CA SER A 149 2.26 28.08 0.40
C SER A 149 2.19 28.03 -1.14
N ASN A 150 3.30 27.63 -1.79
CA ASN A 150 3.49 27.49 -3.22
C ASN A 150 4.15 26.15 -3.64
N VAL A 151 4.29 25.15 -2.75
CA VAL A 151 4.69 23.80 -3.17
C VAL A 151 3.43 22.97 -3.35
N PRO A 152 3.14 22.53 -4.59
CA PRO A 152 2.13 21.50 -4.80
C PRO A 152 2.47 20.34 -3.86
N THR A 153 1.53 20.02 -2.98
CA THR A 153 1.62 18.87 -2.08
C THR A 153 1.81 17.55 -2.83
N GLY A 154 1.63 17.58 -4.15
CA GLY A 154 2.14 16.62 -5.10
C GLY A 154 1.43 15.29 -4.92
N LYS A 155 0.27 15.17 -5.56
CA LYS A 155 -0.44 13.90 -5.72
C LYS A 155 0.53 12.80 -6.18
N GLY A 156 0.69 11.76 -5.37
CA GLY A 156 1.53 10.62 -5.73
C GLY A 156 1.15 9.35 -5.00
N LEU A 157 1.82 8.25 -5.35
CA LEU A 157 1.78 7.00 -4.62
C LEU A 157 3.23 6.50 -4.50
N TYR A 158 3.71 6.38 -3.27
CA TYR A 158 5.07 5.96 -2.98
C TYR A 158 5.01 4.73 -2.08
N ILE A 159 5.47 3.59 -2.60
CA ILE A 159 5.54 2.34 -1.83
C ILE A 159 6.87 2.31 -1.10
N GLN A 160 6.85 2.23 0.22
CA GLN A 160 8.07 2.15 1.01
C GLN A 160 8.75 0.78 0.83
N THR A 161 10.02 0.76 0.45
CA THR A 161 10.78 -0.47 0.17
C THR A 161 11.94 -0.71 1.14
N GLY A 162 12.15 0.19 2.11
CA GLY A 162 13.16 0.04 3.15
C GLY A 162 12.91 0.98 4.32
N TYR A 163 13.76 0.91 5.35
CA TYR A 163 13.55 1.65 6.59
C TYR A 163 13.64 3.18 6.46
N ASP A 164 14.47 3.70 5.55
CA ASP A 164 14.51 5.13 5.19
C ASP A 164 13.45 5.42 4.11
N PRO A 165 12.26 5.96 4.44
CA PRO A 165 11.22 6.19 3.44
C PRO A 165 11.57 7.30 2.44
N ILE A 166 12.54 8.17 2.74
CA ILE A 166 12.98 9.21 1.79
C ILE A 166 13.82 8.58 0.68
N LYS A 167 14.68 7.63 0.99
CA LYS A 167 15.58 7.01 0.00
C LYS A 167 15.07 5.68 -0.56
N HIS A 168 14.35 4.92 0.25
CA HIS A 168 13.91 3.57 -0.07
C HIS A 168 12.40 3.55 -0.30
N HIS A 169 12.00 4.07 -1.45
CA HIS A 169 10.64 4.00 -1.93
C HIS A 169 10.60 3.77 -3.46
N GLU A 170 9.52 3.19 -3.93
CA GLU A 170 9.15 3.16 -5.34
C GLU A 170 8.04 4.19 -5.59
N GLN A 171 8.29 5.18 -6.45
CA GLN A 171 7.24 6.07 -6.91
C GLN A 171 6.45 5.38 -8.03
N ILE A 172 5.15 5.20 -7.81
CA ILE A 172 4.25 4.63 -8.80
C ILE A 172 3.85 5.72 -9.80
N PRO A 173 4.02 5.50 -11.11
CA PRO A 173 3.54 6.43 -12.13
C PRO A 173 2.04 6.67 -12.02
N LEU A 174 1.60 7.90 -12.29
CA LEU A 174 0.17 8.20 -12.33
C LEU A 174 -0.51 7.70 -13.61
N GLU A 175 0.26 7.42 -14.66
CA GLU A 175 -0.23 6.91 -15.94
C GLU A 175 0.36 5.53 -16.24
N ALA A 176 -0.49 4.57 -16.63
CA ALA A 176 -0.10 3.19 -16.88
C ALA A 176 0.96 3.06 -17.99
N LYS A 177 0.95 3.95 -18.98
CA LYS A 177 1.92 3.97 -20.09
C LYS A 177 3.36 4.20 -19.62
N ASN A 178 3.53 4.76 -18.42
CA ASN A 178 4.84 5.05 -17.82
C ASN A 178 5.29 3.94 -16.85
N LEU A 179 4.49 2.87 -16.68
CA LEU A 179 4.91 1.71 -15.89
C LEU A 179 6.08 0.99 -16.55
N SER A 180 7.02 0.52 -15.74
CA SER A 180 8.08 -0.37 -16.21
C SER A 180 7.51 -1.71 -16.68
N SER A 181 8.25 -2.41 -17.52
CA SER A 181 7.89 -3.75 -18.01
C SER A 181 7.84 -4.83 -16.91
N LEU A 182 8.30 -4.51 -15.69
CA LEU A 182 8.19 -5.36 -14.51
C LEU A 182 6.75 -5.42 -14.00
N TRP A 183 5.97 -4.36 -14.15
CA TRP A 183 4.55 -4.36 -13.80
C TRP A 183 3.77 -5.11 -14.88
N LYS A 184 3.45 -6.37 -14.60
CA LYS A 184 2.75 -7.23 -15.54
C LYS A 184 1.26 -6.94 -15.52
N LYS A 185 0.73 -6.64 -16.71
CA LYS A 185 -0.70 -6.44 -16.91
C LYS A 185 -1.43 -7.77 -16.69
N ALA A 186 -2.43 -7.74 -15.82
CA ALA A 186 -3.34 -8.83 -15.58
C ALA A 186 -4.71 -8.49 -16.19
N LEU A 187 -5.80 -8.99 -15.59
CA LEU A 187 -7.14 -8.78 -16.11
C LEU A 187 -7.65 -7.37 -15.83
N CYS A 188 -8.50 -6.91 -16.74
CA CYS A 188 -9.33 -5.75 -16.47
C CYS A 188 -10.69 -6.22 -15.95
N LEU A 189 -11.06 -5.71 -14.78
CA LEU A 189 -12.35 -5.95 -14.16
C LEU A 189 -13.24 -4.71 -14.34
N THR A 190 -14.45 -4.91 -14.86
CA THR A 190 -15.37 -3.82 -15.28
C THR A 190 -15.68 -2.79 -14.19
N THR A 191 -15.51 -3.13 -12.92
CA THR A 191 -15.74 -2.26 -11.76
C THR A 191 -14.47 -1.86 -11.01
N MET A 192 -13.31 -2.34 -11.45
CA MET A 192 -12.03 -2.18 -10.75
C MET A 192 -10.87 -1.78 -11.68
N GLY A 193 -11.12 -1.60 -12.98
CA GLY A 193 -10.10 -1.24 -13.94
C GLY A 193 -9.10 -2.36 -14.21
N THR A 194 -7.97 -1.98 -14.82
CA THR A 194 -6.90 -2.89 -15.23
C THR A 194 -5.94 -3.12 -14.07
N HIS A 195 -5.79 -4.38 -13.65
CA HIS A 195 -4.83 -4.77 -12.63
C HIS A 195 -3.42 -4.94 -13.19
N TYR A 196 -2.42 -4.54 -12.41
CA TYR A 196 -1.01 -4.81 -12.67
C TYR A 196 -0.36 -5.40 -11.42
N PHE A 197 0.40 -6.48 -11.61
CA PHE A 197 1.14 -7.14 -10.54
C PHE A 197 2.65 -7.07 -10.84
N TYR A 198 3.44 -6.80 -9.81
CA TYR A 198 4.87 -6.65 -9.99
C TYR A 198 5.56 -7.99 -10.20
N ASN A 199 6.27 -8.12 -11.31
CA ASN A 199 7.15 -9.23 -11.68
C ASN A 199 6.55 -10.63 -11.50
N VAL A 200 5.24 -10.76 -11.67
CA VAL A 200 4.57 -12.08 -11.69
C VAL A 200 5.00 -12.85 -12.93
N SER A 201 5.41 -14.09 -12.75
CA SER A 201 5.84 -14.97 -13.85
C SER A 201 5.67 -16.44 -13.47
N ARG A 202 5.67 -17.33 -14.47
CA ARG A 202 5.51 -18.77 -14.23
C ARG A 202 6.68 -19.39 -13.46
N ASP A 203 7.84 -18.75 -13.53
CA ASP A 203 9.09 -19.26 -12.96
C ASP A 203 9.41 -18.65 -11.59
N MET A 204 8.55 -17.76 -11.06
CA MET A 204 8.76 -17.16 -9.75
C MET A 204 8.50 -18.17 -8.63
N GLN A 205 9.18 -17.98 -7.50
CA GLN A 205 8.86 -18.70 -6.26
C GLN A 205 7.56 -18.14 -5.65
N CYS A 206 6.62 -19.00 -5.28
CA CYS A 206 5.32 -18.58 -4.72
C CYS A 206 5.43 -17.84 -3.39
N GLU A 207 6.37 -18.24 -2.54
CA GLU A 207 6.71 -17.58 -1.29
C GLU A 207 7.33 -16.18 -1.49
N ARG A 208 7.61 -15.80 -2.74
CA ARG A 208 8.19 -14.50 -3.14
C ARG A 208 7.21 -13.62 -3.90
N LEU A 209 5.91 -13.90 -3.79
CA LEU A 209 4.86 -13.05 -4.37
C LEU A 209 5.00 -11.62 -3.86
N TYR A 210 5.19 -10.67 -4.78
CA TYR A 210 5.24 -9.26 -4.42
C TYR A 210 3.84 -8.78 -4.00
N PRO A 211 3.67 -8.21 -2.80
CA PRO A 211 2.36 -8.02 -2.23
C PRO A 211 1.62 -6.78 -2.75
N VAL A 212 2.13 -6.08 -3.77
CA VAL A 212 1.51 -4.85 -4.28
C VAL A 212 0.91 -5.10 -5.64
N PHE A 213 -0.33 -4.63 -5.81
CA PHE A 213 -0.96 -4.54 -7.11
C PHE A 213 -1.49 -3.13 -7.35
N LEU A 214 -1.54 -2.73 -8.61
CA LEU A 214 -2.00 -1.42 -9.05
C LEU A 214 -3.25 -1.58 -9.90
N MET A 215 -4.12 -0.58 -9.86
CA MET A 215 -5.31 -0.52 -10.68
C MET A 215 -5.40 0.82 -11.41
N TYR A 216 -5.48 0.73 -12.73
CA TYR A 216 -5.63 1.87 -13.61
C TYR A 216 -7.02 1.86 -14.25
N ASP A 217 -7.57 3.04 -14.40
CA ASP A 217 -8.88 3.26 -15.02
C ASP A 217 -8.83 3.07 -16.55
N SER A 218 -9.97 3.25 -17.23
CA SER A 218 -10.08 3.13 -18.69
C SER A 218 -9.20 4.13 -19.45
N GLU A 219 -8.85 5.26 -18.83
CA GLU A 219 -7.97 6.28 -19.42
C GLU A 219 -6.49 6.01 -19.11
N GLY A 220 -6.20 4.91 -18.41
CA GLY A 220 -4.85 4.55 -17.99
C GLY A 220 -4.34 5.42 -16.85
N GLN A 221 -5.21 6.04 -16.06
CA GLN A 221 -4.84 6.82 -14.88
C GLN A 221 -4.89 5.98 -13.60
N LEU A 222 -3.93 6.17 -12.71
CA LEU A 222 -3.86 5.47 -11.43
C LEU A 222 -5.08 5.85 -10.59
N ALA A 223 -5.88 4.85 -10.25
CA ALA A 223 -7.16 5.07 -9.60
C ALA A 223 -7.31 4.30 -8.30
N ALA A 224 -6.58 3.20 -8.15
CA ALA A 224 -6.51 2.45 -6.91
C ALA A 224 -5.22 1.62 -6.87
N PHE A 225 -4.90 1.10 -5.70
CA PHE A 225 -3.85 0.11 -5.50
C PHE A 225 -4.30 -0.86 -4.41
N GLY A 226 -3.52 -1.87 -4.11
CA GLY A 226 -3.85 -2.73 -3.00
C GLY A 226 -2.72 -3.64 -2.59
N TRP A 227 -3.00 -4.34 -1.49
CA TRP A 227 -2.12 -5.35 -0.92
C TRP A 227 -2.68 -6.73 -1.20
N SER A 228 -1.85 -7.66 -1.65
CA SER A 228 -2.19 -9.04 -1.97
C SER A 228 -1.15 -9.99 -1.39
N PHE A 229 -1.42 -10.52 -0.21
CA PHE A 229 -0.52 -11.41 0.51
C PHE A 229 -0.92 -12.86 0.29
N GLN A 230 0.07 -13.75 0.39
CA GLN A 230 -0.21 -15.17 0.54
C GLN A 230 -0.63 -15.47 1.98
N GLY A 231 -1.59 -16.39 2.16
CA GLY A 231 -2.00 -16.93 3.45
C GLY A 231 -3.49 -16.81 3.72
N GLU A 232 -3.89 -17.15 4.93
CA GLU A 232 -5.26 -17.08 5.42
C GLU A 232 -5.25 -16.36 6.78
N PRO A 233 -5.56 -15.04 6.82
CA PRO A 233 -5.51 -14.28 8.05
C PRO A 233 -6.73 -14.60 8.92
N TYR A 234 -6.59 -14.46 10.23
CA TYR A 234 -7.75 -14.47 11.12
C TYR A 234 -8.64 -13.24 10.87
N GLU A 235 -9.90 -13.47 10.52
CA GLU A 235 -10.92 -12.44 10.41
C GLU A 235 -11.66 -12.30 11.75
N GLY A 236 -11.30 -11.28 12.52
CA GLY A 236 -12.01 -10.95 13.75
C GLY A 236 -13.45 -10.50 13.45
N PRO A 237 -14.44 -10.87 14.29
CA PRO A 237 -15.86 -10.63 14.04
C PRO A 237 -16.25 -9.14 13.92
N ASN A 238 -15.43 -8.23 14.48
CA ASN A 238 -15.71 -6.79 14.54
C ASN A 238 -14.83 -5.94 13.62
N SER A 239 -14.07 -6.55 12.72
CA SER A 239 -13.16 -5.79 11.86
C SER A 239 -13.92 -4.96 10.82
N ILE A 240 -13.57 -3.67 10.72
CA ILE A 240 -14.23 -2.71 9.84
C ILE A 240 -13.77 -2.90 8.38
N VAL A 241 -12.48 -3.19 8.22
CA VAL A 241 -11.80 -3.61 7.00
C VAL A 241 -11.79 -5.12 6.94
N SER A 242 -12.54 -5.69 6.00
CA SER A 242 -12.46 -7.12 5.70
C SER A 242 -11.36 -7.33 4.67
N TRP A 243 -10.45 -8.27 4.92
CA TRP A 243 -9.57 -8.74 3.86
C TRP A 243 -10.44 -9.45 2.83
N TYR A 244 -10.23 -9.16 1.54
CA TYR A 244 -10.69 -10.10 0.53
C TYR A 244 -9.90 -11.39 0.68
N GLN A 245 -10.53 -12.51 0.37
CA GLN A 245 -9.87 -13.80 0.33
C GLN A 245 -10.24 -14.47 -0.99
N ILE A 246 -9.22 -14.91 -1.71
CA ILE A 246 -9.36 -15.56 -3.01
C ILE A 246 -8.62 -16.89 -2.99
N ARG A 247 -9.19 -17.83 -3.73
CA ARG A 247 -8.71 -19.21 -3.89
C ARG A 247 -8.34 -19.46 -5.36
N PRO A 248 -7.59 -20.53 -5.68
CA PRO A 248 -7.15 -20.80 -7.05
C PRO A 248 -8.30 -20.82 -8.05
N GLU A 249 -9.44 -21.38 -7.66
CA GLU A 249 -10.68 -21.41 -8.44
C GLU A 249 -11.27 -20.03 -8.74
N THR A 250 -10.77 -18.95 -8.13
CA THR A 250 -11.19 -17.55 -8.36
C THR A 250 -10.06 -16.67 -8.90
N PHE A 251 -8.86 -17.21 -9.11
CA PHE A 251 -7.73 -16.40 -9.59
C PHE A 251 -7.95 -15.80 -10.97
N TYR A 252 -8.72 -16.47 -11.82
CA TYR A 252 -9.11 -15.97 -13.13
C TYR A 252 -9.96 -14.69 -13.08
N PHE A 253 -10.41 -14.23 -11.91
CA PHE A 253 -11.07 -12.92 -11.82
C PHE A 253 -10.06 -11.78 -11.81
N ILE A 254 -8.86 -11.97 -11.27
CA ILE A 254 -7.94 -10.87 -10.97
C ILE A 254 -6.61 -11.04 -11.71
N PHE A 255 -6.09 -12.26 -11.74
CA PHE A 255 -4.83 -12.60 -12.37
C PHE A 255 -5.01 -13.05 -13.81
N ASP A 256 -3.97 -12.83 -14.63
CA ASP A 256 -3.78 -13.64 -15.84
C ASP A 256 -3.20 -15.00 -15.42
N VAL A 257 -4.04 -16.03 -15.40
CA VAL A 257 -3.67 -17.39 -14.98
C VAL A 257 -2.52 -17.99 -15.79
N ASN A 258 -2.28 -17.49 -17.01
CA ASN A 258 -1.16 -17.94 -17.84
C ASN A 258 0.19 -17.42 -17.33
N GLN A 259 0.19 -16.35 -16.54
CA GLN A 259 1.39 -15.75 -15.97
C GLN A 259 1.69 -16.27 -14.56
N LEU A 260 0.75 -16.99 -13.93
CA LEU A 260 0.90 -17.47 -12.56
C LEU A 260 1.90 -18.64 -12.46
N PRO A 261 2.73 -18.69 -11.41
CA PRO A 261 3.54 -19.86 -11.13
C PRO A 261 2.65 -21.06 -10.77
N PRO A 262 3.01 -22.29 -11.17
CA PRO A 262 2.18 -23.47 -10.93
C PRO A 262 1.79 -23.71 -9.46
N CYS A 263 2.66 -23.35 -8.51
CA CYS A 263 2.40 -23.50 -7.08
C CYS A 263 1.21 -22.63 -6.60
N MET A 264 0.89 -21.52 -7.26
CA MET A 264 -0.31 -20.73 -6.94
C MET A 264 -1.60 -21.48 -7.29
N LEU A 265 -1.54 -22.49 -8.16
CA LEU A 265 -2.69 -23.31 -8.54
C LEU A 265 -2.92 -24.49 -7.59
N ASN A 266 -2.11 -24.65 -6.54
CA ASN A 266 -2.35 -25.62 -5.48
C ASN A 266 -3.71 -25.32 -4.80
N PRO A 267 -4.62 -26.31 -4.63
CA PRO A 267 -5.93 -26.12 -4.00
C PRO A 267 -5.90 -25.52 -2.58
N ASN A 268 -4.76 -25.57 -1.89
CA ASN A 268 -4.57 -25.00 -0.57
C ASN A 268 -3.91 -23.61 -0.60
N PHE A 269 -3.46 -23.14 -1.76
CA PHE A 269 -2.92 -21.80 -1.90
C PHE A 269 -4.02 -20.76 -1.62
N ARG A 270 -3.72 -19.78 -0.79
CA ARG A 270 -4.66 -18.71 -0.41
C ARG A 270 -3.98 -17.38 -0.64
N VAL A 271 -4.75 -16.44 -1.17
CA VAL A 271 -4.34 -15.05 -1.26
C VAL A 271 -5.39 -14.20 -0.57
N PHE A 272 -4.95 -13.26 0.24
CA PHE A 272 -5.80 -12.30 0.91
C PHE A 272 -5.27 -10.90 0.73
N GLY A 273 -6.12 -9.89 0.95
CA GLY A 273 -5.66 -8.53 0.72
C GLY A 273 -6.73 -7.48 0.86
N VAL A 274 -6.37 -6.26 0.48
CA VAL A 274 -7.28 -5.11 0.54
C VAL A 274 -7.07 -4.19 -0.64
N HIS A 275 -8.16 -3.63 -1.13
CA HIS A 275 -8.16 -2.60 -2.17
C HIS A 275 -8.20 -1.23 -1.49
N ILE A 276 -7.29 -0.34 -1.87
CA ILE A 276 -7.28 1.06 -1.48
C ILE A 276 -7.57 1.90 -2.73
N TRP A 277 -8.78 2.43 -2.78
CA TRP A 277 -9.25 3.29 -3.84
C TRP A 277 -8.73 4.69 -3.60
N LEU A 278 -8.12 5.29 -4.62
CA LEU A 278 -7.56 6.64 -4.53
C LEU A 278 -8.55 7.69 -5.05
N GLN A 279 -9.55 7.26 -5.81
CA GLN A 279 -10.57 8.11 -6.40
C GLN A 279 -11.96 7.69 -5.92
N ASN A 280 -12.91 8.62 -5.97
CA ASN A 280 -14.29 8.32 -5.57
C ASN A 280 -14.89 7.26 -6.52
N HIS A 281 -15.51 6.22 -5.96
CA HIS A 281 -16.21 5.17 -6.69
C HIS A 281 -17.27 5.67 -7.68
N ASN A 282 -17.78 6.89 -7.49
CA ASN A 282 -18.72 7.51 -8.43
C ASN A 282 -18.07 7.96 -9.75
N LYS A 283 -16.74 7.95 -9.86
CA LYS A 283 -16.10 8.11 -11.17
C LYS A 283 -16.32 6.82 -11.96
N THR A 284 -17.15 6.93 -13.00
CA THR A 284 -17.51 5.92 -13.99
C THR A 284 -16.33 5.32 -14.76
N ASN A 285 -15.10 5.66 -14.41
CA ASN A 285 -13.92 5.45 -15.23
C ASN A 285 -13.17 4.16 -14.86
N MET A 286 -13.49 3.51 -13.72
CA MET A 286 -12.95 2.18 -13.36
C MET A 286 -13.54 1.04 -14.21
N ARG A 287 -13.73 1.32 -15.50
CA ARG A 287 -14.25 0.43 -16.52
C ARG A 287 -13.11 -0.14 -17.34
N CYS A 288 -13.40 -1.24 -17.99
CA CYS A 288 -12.54 -1.76 -19.02
C CYS A 288 -12.86 -1.08 -20.33
N ASN A 289 -11.81 -0.64 -21.03
CA ASN A 289 -11.98 -0.37 -22.44
C ASN A 289 -12.44 -1.66 -23.11
N PRO A 290 -13.46 -1.61 -23.98
CA PRO A 290 -13.78 -2.75 -24.80
C PRO A 290 -12.49 -3.17 -25.53
N PRO A 291 -12.22 -4.48 -25.67
CA PRO A 291 -11.09 -4.93 -26.48
C PRO A 291 -11.20 -4.24 -27.83
N SER A 292 -10.17 -3.49 -28.21
CA SER A 292 -10.14 -2.80 -29.49
C SER A 292 -10.35 -3.88 -30.55
N THR A 293 -11.51 -3.86 -31.21
CA THR A 293 -11.74 -4.71 -32.36
C THR A 293 -10.59 -4.43 -33.31
N PRO A 294 -9.77 -5.42 -33.71
CA PRO A 294 -8.75 -5.20 -34.70
C PRO A 294 -9.40 -4.51 -35.89
N ALA A 295 -8.88 -3.35 -36.30
CA ALA A 295 -9.32 -2.72 -37.54
C ALA A 295 -9.29 -3.82 -38.62
N PRO A 296 -10.36 -3.98 -39.42
CA PRO A 296 -10.38 -4.98 -40.47
C PRO A 296 -9.09 -4.84 -41.27
N GLN A 297 -8.24 -5.87 -41.24
CA GLN A 297 -7.06 -5.85 -42.09
C GLN A 297 -7.54 -5.62 -43.53
N PRO A 298 -6.90 -4.72 -44.30
CA PRO A 298 -7.24 -4.55 -45.69
C PRO A 298 -7.26 -5.94 -46.33
N ARG A 299 -8.38 -6.31 -46.93
CA ARG A 299 -8.46 -7.54 -47.73
C ARG A 299 -7.40 -7.42 -48.81
N THR A 300 -6.29 -8.10 -48.63
CA THR A 300 -5.37 -8.36 -49.72
C THR A 300 -6.14 -9.26 -50.67
N THR A 301 -6.66 -8.68 -51.74
CA THR A 301 -7.22 -9.44 -52.85
C THR A 301 -6.08 -10.26 -53.43
N VAL A 302 -5.96 -11.52 -52.99
CA VAL A 302 -5.05 -12.48 -53.61
C VAL A 302 -5.64 -12.78 -54.98
N THR A 303 -5.15 -12.07 -56.00
CA THR A 303 -5.35 -12.46 -57.38
C THR A 303 -4.53 -13.73 -57.59
N TYR A 304 -5.20 -14.88 -57.60
CA TYR A 304 -4.58 -16.14 -58.00
C TYR A 304 -4.12 -16.02 -59.46
N LYS A 305 -2.82 -16.00 -59.68
CA LYS A 305 -2.23 -16.39 -60.96
C LYS A 305 -2.01 -17.90 -60.93
N GLU A 306 -2.53 -18.58 -61.94
CA GLU A 306 -2.30 -20.00 -62.19
C GLU A 306 -0.79 -20.34 -62.22
N PRO A 307 -0.41 -21.54 -61.78
CA PRO A 307 0.99 -21.93 -61.68
C PRO A 307 1.52 -22.38 -63.04
N HIS A 308 2.56 -21.70 -63.53
CA HIS A 308 3.46 -22.28 -64.52
C HIS A 308 4.53 -23.13 -63.82
N SER A 309 4.62 -24.37 -64.31
CA SER A 309 5.62 -25.38 -64.02
C SER A 309 7.06 -24.85 -64.14
N GLY A 310 7.87 -25.09 -63.11
CA GLY A 310 9.30 -24.77 -63.15
C GLY A 310 10.05 -25.32 -61.93
N SER A 311 10.70 -26.45 -62.17
CA SER A 311 11.75 -27.13 -61.39
C SER A 311 12.78 -26.25 -60.65
N GLY A 312 13.23 -26.70 -59.46
CA GLY A 312 14.64 -26.55 -59.06
C GLY A 312 14.95 -26.24 -57.58
N ALA A 313 15.54 -27.25 -56.92
CA ALA A 313 16.62 -27.18 -55.91
C ALA A 313 16.43 -26.53 -54.51
N GLY A 314 16.57 -27.36 -53.47
CA GLY A 314 17.64 -27.23 -52.46
C GLY A 314 17.38 -26.44 -51.17
N PRO A 315 17.66 -26.99 -49.96
CA PRO A 315 17.32 -26.39 -48.66
C PRO A 315 18.45 -25.54 -48.06
N ASN A 316 18.11 -24.60 -47.18
CA ASN A 316 19.02 -24.10 -46.16
C ASN A 316 18.30 -23.93 -44.82
N GLU A 317 18.73 -24.72 -43.85
CA GLU A 317 18.56 -24.47 -42.42
C GLU A 317 19.40 -23.25 -42.04
N ASP A 318 18.87 -22.38 -41.17
CA ASP A 318 19.73 -21.62 -40.27
C ASP A 318 19.09 -21.44 -38.90
N LYS A 319 19.91 -21.74 -37.90
CA LYS A 319 19.62 -21.84 -36.47
C LYS A 319 19.84 -20.49 -35.77
N LEU A 320 19.09 -20.33 -34.68
CA LEU A 320 19.39 -19.69 -33.39
C LEU A 320 20.48 -18.60 -33.29
N GLY A 321 20.06 -17.47 -32.69
CA GLY A 321 20.91 -16.62 -31.85
C GLY A 321 20.07 -15.98 -30.75
N PHE A 322 20.12 -16.54 -29.54
CA PHE A 322 19.49 -16.02 -28.32
C PHE A 322 20.60 -15.32 -27.53
N GLU A 323 20.58 -13.98 -27.47
CA GLU A 323 21.57 -13.22 -26.70
C GLU A 323 21.09 -12.98 -25.26
N GLN A 324 21.88 -13.56 -24.37
CA GLN A 324 21.84 -13.51 -22.93
C GLN A 324 22.51 -12.22 -22.46
N SER A 325 21.75 -11.16 -22.17
CA SER A 325 22.29 -9.96 -21.52
C SER A 325 21.20 -9.24 -20.73
N ASP A 326 20.87 -9.73 -19.52
CA ASP A 326 20.11 -8.95 -18.53
C ASP A 326 20.24 -9.43 -17.07
N LYS A 327 21.16 -10.35 -16.77
CA LYS A 327 21.34 -10.89 -15.40
C LYS A 327 22.29 -10.08 -14.49
N ASP A 328 22.97 -9.05 -15.01
CA ASP A 328 24.07 -8.41 -14.30
C ASP A 328 23.75 -7.07 -13.61
N GLN A 329 22.52 -6.54 -13.69
CA GLN A 329 22.18 -5.27 -13.03
C GLN A 329 21.66 -5.41 -11.59
N ILE A 330 21.25 -6.60 -11.13
CA ILE A 330 20.62 -6.76 -9.80
C ILE A 330 21.63 -7.14 -8.69
N VAL A 331 22.86 -7.51 -9.04
CA VAL A 331 23.87 -7.96 -8.05
C VAL A 331 24.69 -6.81 -7.43
N LYS A 332 24.67 -5.59 -7.99
CA LYS A 332 25.56 -4.50 -7.55
C LYS A 332 25.10 -3.70 -6.32
N ASN A 333 23.87 -3.88 -5.84
CA ASN A 333 23.37 -3.19 -4.62
C ASN A 333 23.40 -4.03 -3.33
N ARG A 334 24.11 -5.17 -3.31
CA ARG A 334 24.09 -6.11 -2.17
C ARG A 334 25.36 -6.20 -1.31
N ARG A 335 26.27 -5.23 -1.42
CA ARG A 335 27.54 -5.31 -0.67
C ARG A 335 27.91 -4.01 0.02
N SER A 336 27.19 -3.70 1.09
CA SER A 336 27.70 -3.02 2.28
C SER A 336 26.59 -3.07 3.32
N ASP A 337 26.70 -4.01 4.25
CA ASP A 337 26.52 -3.77 5.68
C ASP A 337 26.84 -5.07 6.45
N ASN A 338 27.91 -4.96 7.25
CA ASN A 338 28.39 -6.00 8.16
C ASN A 338 27.35 -6.24 9.25
N ILE A 339 26.73 -7.42 9.26
CA ILE A 339 26.09 -7.96 10.46
C ILE A 339 26.88 -9.21 10.84
N GLN A 340 27.64 -9.13 11.94
CA GLN A 340 28.30 -10.28 12.54
C GLN A 340 27.26 -11.31 13.01
N PRO A 341 27.51 -12.62 12.81
CA PRO A 341 26.67 -13.66 13.38
C PRO A 341 26.86 -13.76 14.90
N PRO A 342 25.83 -14.10 15.70
CA PRO A 342 25.99 -14.30 17.13
C PRO A 342 26.74 -15.61 17.40
N LEU A 343 27.70 -15.51 18.32
CA LEU A 343 28.57 -16.60 18.78
C LEU A 343 27.80 -17.68 19.54
N SER A 344 28.27 -18.91 19.33
CA SER A 344 27.78 -20.16 19.91
C SER A 344 27.90 -20.24 21.45
N ASN A 345 26.87 -20.81 22.06
CA ASN A 345 26.78 -21.25 23.45
C ASN A 345 28.02 -22.02 23.94
N LYS A 346 28.58 -21.59 25.08
CA LYS A 346 29.47 -22.40 25.91
C LYS A 346 28.91 -22.48 27.33
N LYS A 347 28.56 -23.71 27.74
CA LYS A 347 28.19 -24.07 29.12
C LYS A 347 29.38 -23.83 30.06
N SER A 348 29.15 -23.16 31.18
CA SER A 348 29.78 -23.50 32.46
C SER A 348 28.82 -23.16 33.59
N GLY A 349 28.43 -24.17 34.36
CA GLY A 349 27.74 -23.96 35.62
C GLY A 349 28.73 -23.63 36.73
N THR A 350 28.33 -22.79 37.68
CA THR A 350 28.36 -23.09 39.12
C THR A 350 27.68 -21.97 39.92
N ASN A 351 26.77 -22.41 40.79
CA ASN A 351 26.19 -21.81 41.99
C ASN A 351 26.62 -20.40 42.40
N SER A 352 25.64 -19.52 42.69
CA SER A 352 25.56 -18.73 43.94
C SER A 352 24.24 -17.94 44.06
N ALA A 353 23.55 -18.20 45.17
CA ALA A 353 22.67 -17.35 45.99
C ALA A 353 21.77 -16.25 45.37
N VAL A 354 20.48 -16.38 45.68
CA VAL A 354 19.39 -15.41 45.55
C VAL A 354 19.51 -14.31 46.61
N PRO A 355 19.14 -13.04 46.28
CA PRO A 355 18.42 -12.23 47.26
C PRO A 355 17.11 -11.64 46.72
N ASN A 356 16.08 -11.80 47.55
CA ASN A 356 14.74 -11.25 47.45
C ASN A 356 14.72 -9.71 47.53
N SER A 357 14.09 -9.02 46.58
CA SER A 357 13.79 -7.58 46.71
C SER A 357 12.49 -7.08 46.05
N LEU A 358 11.52 -7.95 45.77
CA LEU A 358 10.27 -7.56 45.09
C LEU A 358 8.97 -7.70 45.91
N ASN A 359 9.07 -7.80 47.24
CA ASN A 359 7.90 -7.87 48.15
C ASN A 359 7.70 -6.64 49.06
N LYS A 360 8.36 -5.50 48.77
CA LYS A 360 8.21 -4.27 49.59
C LYS A 360 7.44 -3.12 48.93
N CYS A 361 7.10 -3.18 47.63
CA CYS A 361 6.27 -2.14 47.00
C CYS A 361 4.76 -2.41 47.08
N LEU A 362 4.33 -3.65 47.32
CA LEU A 362 2.90 -4.00 47.30
C LEU A 362 2.17 -3.71 48.63
N PHE A 363 2.90 -3.50 49.73
CA PHE A 363 2.31 -3.20 51.04
C PHE A 363 2.01 -1.72 51.30
N LEU A 364 2.59 -0.80 50.53
CA LEU A 364 2.36 0.64 50.69
C LEU A 364 1.10 1.14 49.95
N PHE A 365 0.64 0.43 48.91
CA PHE A 365 -0.54 0.85 48.14
C PHE A 365 -1.88 0.48 48.80
N VAL A 366 -1.90 -0.57 49.63
CA VAL A 366 -3.13 -1.03 50.32
C VAL A 366 -3.46 -0.16 51.54
N PHE A 367 -2.48 0.50 52.16
CA PHE A 367 -2.73 1.35 53.32
C PHE A 367 -3.29 2.73 52.96
N VAL A 368 -2.87 3.32 51.83
CA VAL A 368 -3.35 4.65 51.39
C VAL A 368 -4.80 4.60 50.90
N LEU A 369 -5.23 3.48 50.28
CA LEU A 369 -6.60 3.35 49.79
C LEU A 369 -7.64 3.14 50.91
N ARG A 370 -7.22 2.64 52.08
CA ARG A 370 -8.11 2.52 53.26
C ARG A 370 -8.32 3.84 54.01
N THR A 371 -7.41 4.80 53.90
CA THR A 371 -7.54 6.11 54.58
C THR A 371 -8.44 7.07 53.81
N ILE A 372 -8.56 6.93 52.49
CA ILE A 372 -9.38 7.84 51.66
C ILE A 372 -10.87 7.45 51.68
N LEU A 373 -11.20 6.18 51.95
CA LEU A 373 -12.59 5.69 51.97
C LEU A 373 -13.31 5.85 53.33
N SER A 374 -12.67 6.41 54.36
CA SER A 374 -13.31 6.63 55.67
C SER A 374 -13.86 8.05 55.91
N GLN A 375 -13.75 8.97 54.94
CA GLN A 375 -14.20 10.37 55.10
C GLN A 375 -15.52 10.74 54.42
N PHE A 376 -16.26 9.79 53.83
CA PHE A 376 -17.59 10.09 53.28
C PHE A 376 -18.66 9.23 53.95
N SER A 377 -19.16 9.71 55.08
CA SER A 377 -20.43 9.27 55.67
C SER A 377 -21.12 10.41 56.44
N VAL A 378 -22.17 10.93 55.80
CA VAL A 378 -23.45 11.47 56.33
C VAL A 378 -23.46 12.85 57.03
N GLN A 379 -24.20 13.81 56.46
CA GLN A 379 -25.43 14.39 57.06
C GLN A 379 -26.16 15.42 56.15
N ASN A 380 -27.44 15.10 55.86
CA ASN A 380 -28.66 15.92 55.71
C ASN A 380 -28.59 17.37 55.19
N VAL A 381 -29.32 17.68 54.10
CA VAL A 381 -30.66 18.33 54.04
C VAL A 381 -31.27 18.03 52.67
#